data_AF-A0A4Y2D907-F1
#
_entry.id   AF-A0A4Y2D907-F1
#
_cell.length_a   1.000
_cell.length_b   1.000
_cell.length_c   1.000
_cell.angle_alpha   90.00
_cell.angle_beta   90.00
_cell.angle_gamma   90.00
#
_symmetry.space_group_name_H-M   'P 1'
#
loop_
_entity.id
_entity.type
_entity.pdbx_description
1 polymer ?
#
loop_
_entity_poly.entity_id
_entity_poly.type
_entity_poly.pdbx_seq_one_letter_code
_entity_poly.pdbx_strand_id
1 'polypeptide(L)'
;MSRRNHLHDEMRWGAVGMLQAGARQSAVARELNVHRSVIYRLWNHYQRDQNASRRRVSGRRRVTTTADDRYLLQCARRQRTLTARHMESHLSAAEGRPISHRIVSRRLREGGLFTRRPVVCVPLSTA
;
A
#
# COMPACT_ATOMS: atom_id res chain seq x y z
N MET A 1 -14.53 -6.03 -13.11
CA MET A 1 -13.94 -5.15 -12.06
C MET A 1 -14.97 -4.07 -11.72
N SER A 2 -15.44 -4.00 -10.47
CA SER A 2 -16.41 -2.97 -10.06
C SER A 2 -15.67 -1.66 -9.76
N ARG A 3 -15.75 -0.67 -10.67
CA ARG A 3 -15.36 0.71 -10.35
C ARG A 3 -16.44 1.29 -9.44
N ARG A 4 -16.16 1.37 -8.15
CA ARG A 4 -17.03 2.09 -7.21
C ARG A 4 -16.60 3.55 -7.23
N ASN A 5 -17.38 4.40 -7.90
CA ASN A 5 -17.20 5.85 -7.82
C ASN A 5 -17.43 6.28 -6.36
N HIS A 6 -16.43 6.88 -5.75
CA HIS A 6 -16.49 7.33 -4.36
C HIS A 6 -16.96 8.78 -4.32
N LEU A 7 -17.86 9.09 -3.39
CA LEU A 7 -18.23 10.47 -3.10
C LEU A 7 -17.03 11.20 -2.49
N HIS A 8 -16.67 12.35 -3.04
CA HIS A 8 -15.59 13.21 -2.54
C HIS A 8 -15.89 13.70 -1.12
N ASP A 9 -14.85 13.88 -0.31
CA ASP A 9 -15.03 14.25 1.11
C ASP A 9 -15.78 15.57 1.30
N GLU A 10 -15.60 16.55 0.40
CA GLU A 10 -16.36 17.81 0.39
C GLU A 10 -17.88 17.56 0.27
N MET A 11 -18.28 16.74 -0.70
CA MET A 11 -19.69 16.37 -0.90
C MET A 11 -20.24 15.54 0.26
N ARG A 12 -19.39 14.76 0.95
CA ARG A 12 -19.79 14.00 2.14
C ARG A 12 -20.08 14.92 3.32
N TRP A 13 -19.22 15.91 3.56
CA TRP A 13 -19.45 16.91 4.61
C TRP A 13 -20.65 17.80 4.28
N GLY A 14 -20.82 18.19 3.01
CA GLY A 14 -22.02 18.90 2.56
C GLY A 14 -23.31 18.09 2.78
N ALA A 15 -23.31 16.79 2.42
CA ALA A 15 -24.43 15.89 2.67
C ALA A 15 -24.77 15.77 4.16
N VAL A 16 -23.75 15.65 5.02
CA VAL A 16 -23.94 15.57 6.47
C VAL A 16 -24.53 16.87 7.02
N GLY A 17 -24.04 18.04 6.57
CA GLY A 17 -24.59 19.33 6.96
C GLY A 17 -26.07 19.48 6.61
N MET A 18 -26.47 19.10 5.40
CA MET A 18 -27.88 19.10 4.99
C MET A 18 -28.74 18.17 5.87
N LEU A 19 -28.24 16.97 6.18
CA LEU A 19 -28.95 16.01 7.02
C LEU A 19 -29.09 16.49 8.48
N GLN A 20 -28.07 17.17 9.02
CA GLN A 20 -28.13 17.81 10.34
C GLN A 20 -29.12 18.97 10.38
N ALA A 21 -29.26 19.71 9.27
CA ALA A 21 -30.28 20.75 9.10
C ALA A 21 -31.71 20.19 8.88
N GLY A 22 -31.91 18.88 8.95
CA GLY A 22 -33.22 18.23 8.84
C GLY A 22 -33.65 17.87 7.42
N ALA A 23 -32.77 17.99 6.42
CA ALA A 23 -33.09 17.59 5.05
C ALA A 23 -33.37 16.10 4.95
N ARG A 24 -34.34 15.72 4.11
CA ARG A 24 -34.65 14.31 3.83
C ARG A 24 -33.52 13.69 2.99
N GLN A 25 -33.12 12.45 3.30
CA GLN A 25 -32.07 11.73 2.56
C GLN A 25 -32.32 11.66 1.04
N SER A 26 -33.58 11.62 0.60
CA SER A 26 -33.93 11.64 -0.82
C SER A 26 -33.73 13.00 -1.48
N ALA A 27 -33.87 14.10 -0.74
CA ALA A 27 -33.56 15.44 -1.25
C ALA A 27 -32.04 15.59 -1.45
N VAL A 28 -31.26 15.24 -0.43
CA VAL A 28 -29.78 15.26 -0.49
C VAL A 28 -29.24 14.37 -1.62
N ALA A 29 -29.85 13.20 -1.84
CA ALA A 29 -29.48 12.31 -2.93
C ALA A 29 -29.72 12.92 -4.32
N ARG A 30 -30.84 13.64 -4.51
CA ARG A 30 -31.14 14.34 -5.76
C ARG A 30 -30.20 15.52 -5.99
N GLU A 31 -29.94 16.30 -4.94
CA GLU A 31 -29.06 17.47 -4.99
C GLU A 31 -27.62 17.10 -5.37
N LEU A 32 -27.11 15.99 -4.80
CA LEU A 32 -25.78 15.48 -5.10
C LEU A 32 -25.73 14.53 -6.31
N ASN A 33 -26.85 14.34 -7.01
CA ASN A 33 -27.00 13.39 -8.13
C ASN A 33 -26.39 12.00 -7.84
N VAL A 34 -26.65 11.46 -6.64
CA VAL A 34 -26.20 10.14 -6.22
C VAL A 34 -27.37 9.26 -5.80
N HIS A 35 -27.18 7.95 -5.89
CA HIS A 35 -28.19 7.02 -5.43
C HIS A 35 -28.43 7.15 -3.92
N ARG A 36 -29.71 7.10 -3.49
CA ARG A 36 -30.12 7.25 -2.07
C ARG A 36 -29.37 6.32 -1.11
N SER A 37 -28.99 5.12 -1.55
CA SER A 37 -28.22 4.18 -0.73
C SER A 37 -26.84 4.70 -0.33
N VAL A 38 -26.24 5.61 -1.11
CA VAL A 38 -24.96 6.27 -0.79
C VAL A 38 -25.15 7.19 0.41
N ILE A 39 -26.21 8.02 0.39
CA ILE A 39 -26.55 8.94 1.49
C ILE A 39 -26.93 8.16 2.76
N TYR A 40 -27.72 7.09 2.61
CA TYR A 40 -28.08 6.23 3.74
C TYR A 40 -26.85 5.62 4.43
N ARG A 41 -25.91 5.06 3.65
CA ARG A 41 -24.66 4.51 4.20
C ARG A 41 -23.77 5.57 4.82
N LEU A 42 -23.70 6.75 4.21
CA LEU A 42 -22.94 7.89 4.74
C LEU A 42 -23.51 8.35 6.09
N TRP A 43 -24.82 8.54 6.18
CA TRP A 43 -25.49 8.96 7.41
C TRP A 43 -25.29 7.95 8.54
N ASN A 44 -25.47 6.66 8.24
CA ASN A 44 -25.24 5.58 9.20
C ASN A 44 -23.77 5.46 9.65
N HIS A 45 -22.80 5.85 8.81
CA HIS A 45 -21.39 5.93 9.20
C HIS A 45 -21.16 7.16 10.10
N TYR A 46 -21.69 8.31 9.71
CA TYR A 46 -21.56 9.55 10.48
C TYR A 46 -22.18 9.43 11.88
N GLN A 47 -23.36 8.83 12.00
CA GLN A 47 -23.99 8.61 13.31
C GLN A 47 -23.16 7.73 14.25
N ARG A 48 -22.38 6.78 13.71
CA ARG A 48 -21.52 5.88 14.50
C ARG A 48 -20.20 6.53 14.88
N ASP A 49 -19.53 7.12 13.90
CA ASP A 49 -18.13 7.54 14.05
C ASP A 49 -17.96 9.06 14.21
N GLN A 50 -19.06 9.84 14.14
CA GLN A 50 -19.07 11.32 14.07
C GLN A 50 -18.13 11.88 13.00
N ASN A 51 -17.90 11.08 11.95
CA ASN A 51 -16.96 11.39 10.89
C ASN A 51 -17.59 11.10 9.54
N ALA A 52 -17.56 12.10 8.65
CA ALA A 52 -18.06 11.94 7.28
C ALA A 52 -16.95 11.46 6.34
N SER A 53 -15.68 11.73 6.68
CA SER A 53 -14.54 11.41 5.84
C SER A 53 -14.30 9.90 5.74
N ARG A 54 -13.70 9.49 4.62
CA ARG A 54 -13.34 8.09 4.44
C ARG A 54 -12.12 7.74 5.29
N ARG A 55 -12.26 6.74 6.15
CA ARG A 55 -11.12 6.14 6.86
C ARG A 55 -10.13 5.53 5.87
N ARG A 56 -8.85 5.93 5.96
CA ARG A 56 -7.76 5.22 5.28
C ARG A 56 -7.60 3.85 5.91
N VAL A 57 -7.88 2.80 5.14
CA VAL A 57 -7.69 1.43 5.58
C VAL A 57 -6.28 1.00 5.22
N SER A 58 -5.57 0.36 6.15
CA SER A 58 -4.29 -0.25 5.85
C SER A 58 -4.47 -1.30 4.75
N GLY A 59 -3.55 -1.33 3.78
CA GLY A 59 -3.55 -2.36 2.75
C GLY A 59 -3.36 -3.76 3.33
N ARG A 60 -3.38 -4.77 2.44
CA ARG A 60 -3.07 -6.15 2.81
C ARG A 60 -1.71 -6.21 3.52
N ARG A 61 -1.65 -6.95 4.63
CA ARG A 61 -0.41 -7.18 5.39
C ARG A 61 0.67 -7.73 4.46
N ARG A 62 1.88 -7.17 4.61
CA ARG A 62 3.07 -7.62 3.89
C ARG A 62 3.50 -9.00 4.38
N VAL A 63 4.03 -9.82 3.48
CA VAL A 63 4.63 -11.12 3.82
C VAL A 63 5.93 -10.95 4.59
N THR A 64 6.71 -9.90 4.28
CA THR A 64 7.94 -9.57 5.00
C THR A 64 7.69 -8.59 6.15
N THR A 65 8.49 -8.74 7.19
CA THR A 65 8.57 -7.87 8.35
C THR A 65 9.68 -6.82 8.16
N THR A 66 9.68 -5.80 9.01
CA THR A 66 10.74 -4.79 9.05
C THR A 66 12.10 -5.40 9.44
N ALA A 67 12.14 -6.51 10.17
CA ALA A 67 13.38 -7.20 10.52
C ALA A 67 13.99 -7.89 9.29
N ASP A 68 13.15 -8.59 8.51
CA ASP A 68 13.58 -9.22 7.26
C ASP A 68 14.08 -8.18 6.27
N ASP A 69 13.35 -7.07 6.11
CA ASP A 69 13.73 -6.00 5.19
C ASP A 69 15.11 -5.43 5.59
N ARG A 70 15.40 -5.26 6.89
CA ARG A 70 16.73 -4.86 7.39
C ARG A 70 17.79 -5.93 7.11
N TYR A 71 17.50 -7.19 7.35
CA TYR A 71 18.42 -8.30 7.08
C TYR A 71 18.80 -8.35 5.59
N LEU A 72 17.82 -8.23 4.69
CA LEU A 72 18.03 -8.22 3.24
C LEU A 72 18.95 -7.08 2.80
N LEU A 73 18.72 -5.86 3.32
CA LEU A 73 19.56 -4.70 3.01
C LEU A 73 20.99 -4.85 3.54
N GLN A 74 21.15 -5.39 4.75
CA GLN A 74 22.45 -5.68 5.35
C GLN A 74 23.22 -6.71 4.51
N CYS A 75 22.54 -7.79 4.14
CA CYS A 75 23.10 -8.91 3.37
C CYS A 75 23.57 -8.43 1.99
N ALA A 76 22.72 -7.70 1.27
CA ALA A 76 23.05 -7.15 -0.04
C ALA A 76 24.20 -6.11 0.00
N ARG A 77 24.36 -5.37 1.10
CA ARG A 77 25.48 -4.43 1.28
C ARG A 77 26.80 -5.13 1.58
N ARG A 78 26.78 -6.15 2.43
CA ARG A 78 27.96 -6.95 2.83
C ARG A 78 28.44 -7.85 1.70
N GLN A 79 27.52 -8.52 1.01
CA GLN A 79 27.81 -9.52 -0.01
C GLN A 79 27.19 -9.08 -1.33
N ARG A 80 27.89 -8.18 -2.03
CA ARG A 80 27.40 -7.50 -3.25
C ARG A 80 27.16 -8.45 -4.43
N THR A 81 27.71 -9.66 -4.41
CA THR A 81 27.55 -10.70 -5.44
C THR A 81 26.34 -11.61 -5.21
N LEU A 82 25.71 -11.55 -4.04
CA LEU A 82 24.55 -12.38 -3.75
C LEU A 82 23.33 -11.95 -4.58
N THR A 83 22.71 -12.94 -5.22
CA THR A 83 21.49 -12.71 -5.99
C THR A 83 20.26 -12.72 -5.07
N ALA A 84 19.18 -12.08 -5.53
CA ALA A 84 17.89 -12.10 -4.83
C ALA A 84 17.34 -13.51 -4.59
N ARG A 85 17.71 -14.48 -5.43
CA ARG A 85 17.31 -15.88 -5.30
C ARG A 85 18.03 -16.59 -4.15
N HIS A 86 19.33 -16.32 -3.96
CA HIS A 86 20.05 -16.86 -2.81
C HIS A 86 19.51 -16.28 -1.49
N MET A 87 19.27 -14.96 -1.47
CA MET A 87 18.67 -14.30 -0.29
C MET A 87 17.25 -14.80 0.00
N GLU A 88 16.46 -15.07 -1.04
CA GLU A 88 15.15 -15.72 -0.92
C GLU A 88 15.26 -17.08 -0.27
N SER A 89 16.07 -18.00 -0.81
CA SER A 89 16.21 -19.36 -0.29
C SER A 89 16.63 -19.35 1.18
N HIS A 90 17.61 -18.51 1.54
CA HIS A 90 18.09 -18.41 2.92
C HIS A 90 16.99 -17.90 3.86
N LEU A 91 16.31 -16.81 3.50
CA LEU A 91 15.28 -16.21 4.34
C LEU A 91 14.02 -17.09 4.45
N SER A 92 13.63 -17.75 3.35
CA SER A 92 12.49 -18.68 3.34
C SER A 92 12.77 -19.92 4.18
N ALA A 93 14.00 -20.44 4.14
CA ALA A 93 14.41 -21.59 4.95
C ALA A 93 14.49 -21.25 6.44
N ALA A 94 15.04 -20.07 6.79
CA ALA A 94 15.18 -19.64 8.18
C ALA A 94 13.82 -19.33 8.85
N GLU A 95 12.92 -18.67 8.13
CA GLU A 95 11.65 -18.20 8.69
C GLU A 95 10.50 -19.20 8.48
N GLY A 96 10.68 -20.24 7.64
CA GLY A 96 9.64 -21.23 7.34
C GLY A 96 8.43 -20.69 6.58
N ARG A 97 8.53 -19.49 5.99
CA ARG A 97 7.45 -18.81 5.24
C ARG A 97 7.83 -18.66 3.78
N PRO A 98 6.90 -18.89 2.83
CA PRO A 98 7.19 -18.75 1.41
C PRO A 98 7.41 -17.28 1.06
N ILE A 99 8.67 -16.91 0.82
CA ILE A 99 9.06 -15.60 0.32
C ILE A 99 9.55 -15.81 -1.09
N SER A 100 9.05 -15.01 -2.05
CA SER A 100 9.50 -15.07 -3.43
C SER A 100 10.70 -14.14 -3.65
N HIS A 101 11.63 -14.51 -4.53
CA HIS A 101 12.70 -13.62 -5.00
C HIS A 101 12.16 -12.28 -5.55
N ARG A 102 10.92 -12.24 -6.09
CA ARG A 102 10.28 -10.99 -6.53
C ARG A 102 10.01 -10.03 -5.36
N ILE A 103 9.66 -10.58 -4.19
CA ILE A 103 9.47 -9.80 -2.96
C ILE A 103 10.83 -9.28 -2.50
N VAL A 104 11.86 -10.13 -2.44
CA VAL A 104 13.22 -9.73 -2.10
C VAL A 104 13.71 -8.59 -3.01
N SER A 105 13.60 -8.74 -4.33
CA SER A 105 13.96 -7.69 -5.29
C SER A 105 13.18 -6.39 -5.09
N ARG A 106 11.89 -6.47 -4.72
CA ARG A 106 11.10 -5.28 -4.38
C ARG A 106 11.64 -4.59 -3.13
N ARG A 107 12.03 -5.34 -2.10
CA ARG A 107 12.61 -4.79 -0.85
C ARG A 107 13.94 -4.12 -1.06
N LEU A 108 14.82 -4.74 -1.85
CA LEU A 108 16.10 -4.15 -2.22
C LEU A 108 15.88 -2.82 -2.96
N ARG A 109 14.92 -2.78 -3.90
CA ARG A 109 14.57 -1.55 -4.61
C ARG A 109 13.97 -0.47 -3.72
N GLU A 110 13.05 -0.84 -2.82
CA GLU A 110 12.49 0.06 -1.81
C GLU A 110 13.59 0.66 -0.90
N GLY A 111 14.65 -0.10 -0.62
CA GLY A 111 15.84 0.36 0.10
C GLY A 111 16.94 0.97 -0.77
N GLY A 112 16.66 1.29 -2.04
CA GLY A 112 17.59 1.98 -2.94
C GLY A 112 18.72 1.12 -3.51
N LEU A 113 18.67 -0.20 -3.35
CA LEU A 113 19.63 -1.12 -3.94
C LEU A 113 19.12 -1.62 -5.28
N PHE A 114 19.82 -1.26 -6.34
CA PHE A 114 19.52 -1.64 -7.71
C PHE A 114 20.56 -2.63 -8.25
N THR A 115 20.18 -3.38 -9.28
CA THR A 115 21.12 -4.21 -10.04
C THR A 115 22.22 -3.31 -10.60
N ARG A 116 23.46 -3.50 -10.15
CA ARG A 116 24.60 -2.80 -10.74
C ARG A 116 24.87 -3.38 -12.13
N ARG A 117 25.12 -2.52 -13.12
CA ARG A 117 25.94 -2.90 -14.26
C ARG A 117 27.30 -3.35 -13.70
N PRO A 118 27.83 -4.53 -14.09
CA PRO A 118 29.19 -4.88 -13.70
C PRO A 118 30.12 -3.75 -14.14
N VAL A 119 30.92 -3.24 -13.21
CA VAL A 119 32.06 -2.41 -13.58
C VAL A 119 32.97 -3.36 -14.35
N VAL A 120 33.22 -3.04 -15.62
CA VAL A 120 34.24 -3.75 -16.41
C VAL A 120 35.55 -3.50 -15.68
N CYS A 121 36.01 -4.46 -14.87
CA CYS A 121 37.36 -4.42 -14.35
C CYS A 121 38.27 -4.70 -15.55
N VAL A 122 38.82 -3.65 -16.15
CA VAL A 122 39.94 -3.81 -17.09
C VAL A 122 41.08 -4.39 -16.25
N PRO A 123 41.59 -5.60 -16.57
CA PRO A 123 42.73 -6.12 -15.84
C PRO A 123 43.91 -5.16 -16.07
N LEU A 124 44.46 -4.61 -15.00
CA LEU A 124 45.74 -3.90 -15.06
C LEU A 124 46.82 -4.97 -15.25
N SER A 125 47.08 -5.32 -16.50
CA SER A 125 48.28 -6.06 -16.85
C SER A 125 49.46 -5.09 -16.76
N THR A 126 50.34 -5.31 -15.79
CA THR A 126 51.74 -4.88 -15.87
C THR A 126 52.54 -6.12 -16.26
N ALA A 127 53.14 -6.05 -17.45
CA ALA A 127 54.18 -6.97 -17.90
C ALA A 127 55.42 -6.89 -16.99
#